data_AF-A0A1A9ZS58-F1
#
_entry.id   AF-A0A1A9ZS58-F1
#
_cell.length_a   1.000
_cell.length_b   1.000
_cell.length_c   1.000
_cell.angle_alpha   90.00
_cell.angle_beta   90.00
_cell.angle_gamma   90.00
#
_symmetry.space_group_name_H-M   'P 1'
#
loop_
_entity.id
_entity.type
_entity.pdbx_description
1 polymer ?
#
loop_
_entity_poly.entity_id
_entity_poly.type
_entity_poly.pdbx_seq_one_letter_code
_entity_poly.pdbx_strand_id
1 'polypeptide(L)'
;MGRLGNFPYGNEISTTTDFYSVGWPQNSFLSISDFIAQFEECRKPLIDHLVERKINLWDIIISELSAKALRRLTHHAPDYMVTVVIDQLFSNTDSIDINTRHGSVLALGAIALVLSKMDAEKLSKDGCCFMQKRFNSPSWLPSLIPNCYLVVIFSDIPMND
;
A
#
# COMPACT_ATOMS: atom_id res chain seq x y z
N MET A 1 -15.43 32.22 -0.77
CA MET A 1 -15.81 30.78 -0.70
C MET A 1 -16.18 30.34 -2.11
N GLY A 2 -15.26 29.66 -2.80
CA GLY A 2 -15.37 29.36 -4.24
C GLY A 2 -16.04 28.01 -4.50
N ARG A 3 -17.03 28.02 -5.39
CA ARG A 3 -17.90 26.92 -5.83
C ARG A 3 -17.13 25.66 -6.27
N LEU A 4 -17.03 24.65 -5.42
CA LEU A 4 -16.85 23.26 -5.87
C LEU A 4 -18.24 22.69 -6.16
N GLY A 5 -18.57 22.57 -7.45
CA GLY A 5 -19.84 22.00 -7.90
C GLY A 5 -19.96 20.54 -7.51
N ASN A 6 -21.12 20.16 -6.96
CA ASN A 6 -21.67 18.80 -6.88
C ASN A 6 -20.67 17.65 -6.64
N PHE A 7 -19.75 17.81 -5.68
CA PHE A 7 -18.90 16.72 -5.20
C PHE A 7 -19.55 16.14 -3.93
N PRO A 8 -20.03 14.89 -3.92
CA PRO A 8 -20.53 14.29 -2.68
C PRO A 8 -19.38 14.31 -1.67
N TYR A 9 -19.64 14.75 -0.43
CA TYR A 9 -18.64 14.91 0.65
C TYR A 9 -17.63 16.07 0.53
N GLY A 10 -17.72 16.95 -0.47
CA GLY A 10 -16.73 18.02 -0.68
C GLY A 10 -16.53 18.98 0.51
N ASN A 11 -17.58 19.26 1.27
CA ASN A 11 -17.49 20.11 2.47
C ASN A 11 -16.72 19.44 3.62
N GLU A 12 -16.97 18.14 3.84
CA GLU A 12 -16.29 17.36 4.87
C GLU A 12 -14.81 17.21 4.54
N ILE A 13 -14.49 16.92 3.28
CA ILE A 13 -13.11 16.82 2.80
C ILE A 13 -12.38 18.16 2.95
N SER A 14 -12.99 19.27 2.53
CA SER A 14 -12.36 20.61 2.66
C SER A 14 -12.10 20.97 4.12
N THR A 15 -13.12 20.82 4.99
CA THR A 15 -12.99 21.16 6.42
C THR A 15 -11.92 20.31 7.10
N THR A 16 -11.88 19.02 6.79
CA THR A 16 -10.92 18.08 7.37
C THR A 16 -9.51 18.37 6.86
N THR A 17 -9.36 18.67 5.57
CA THR A 17 -8.07 19.03 4.97
C THR A 17 -7.53 20.33 5.58
N ASP A 18 -8.37 21.34 5.76
CA ASP A 18 -7.99 22.61 6.38
C ASP A 18 -7.53 22.40 7.84
N PHE A 19 -8.24 21.54 8.58
CA PHE A 19 -7.87 21.18 9.95
C PHE A 19 -6.50 20.49 10.04
N TYR A 20 -6.20 19.55 9.14
CA TYR A 20 -4.91 18.86 9.15
C TYR A 20 -3.79 19.68 8.47
N SER A 21 -4.12 20.69 7.67
CA SER A 21 -3.15 21.59 7.03
C SER A 21 -2.48 22.55 8.02
N VAL A 22 -3.12 22.86 9.16
CA VAL A 22 -2.53 23.74 10.19
C VAL A 22 -1.58 23.00 11.15
N GLY A 23 -1.49 21.67 11.05
CA GLY A 23 -0.66 20.83 11.89
C GLY A 23 0.73 20.53 11.33
N TRP A 24 1.43 19.59 11.98
CA TRP A 24 2.73 19.10 11.51
C TRP A 24 2.59 18.38 10.15
N PRO A 25 3.52 18.59 9.19
CA PRO A 25 3.41 18.04 7.83
C PRO A 25 3.25 16.53 7.81
N GLN A 26 3.90 15.82 8.73
CA GLN A 26 3.83 14.37 8.82
C GLN A 26 2.40 13.89 9.09
N ASN A 27 1.70 14.55 10.01
CA ASN A 27 0.31 14.24 10.32
C ASN A 27 -0.62 14.64 9.16
N SER A 28 -0.33 15.78 8.52
CA SER A 28 -1.07 16.24 7.35
C SER A 28 -1.03 15.20 6.22
N PHE A 29 0.15 14.78 5.77
CA PHE A 29 0.27 13.83 4.66
C PHE A 29 -0.29 12.44 5.00
N LEU A 30 -0.06 11.95 6.21
CA LEU A 30 -0.42 10.57 6.56
C LEU A 30 -1.89 10.40 6.98
N SER A 31 -2.43 11.35 7.74
CA SER A 31 -3.80 11.27 8.25
C SER A 31 -4.82 11.75 7.22
N ILE A 32 -4.51 12.81 6.45
CA ILE A 32 -5.38 13.26 5.35
C ILE A 32 -5.46 12.20 4.26
N SER A 33 -4.33 11.62 3.85
CA SER A 33 -4.35 10.63 2.77
C SER A 33 -5.21 9.42 3.12
N ASP A 34 -5.16 8.95 4.36
CA ASP A 34 -5.98 7.83 4.83
C ASP A 34 -7.46 8.21 4.95
N PHE A 35 -7.76 9.45 5.38
CA PHE A 35 -9.13 9.97 5.38
C PHE A 35 -9.72 10.05 3.97
N ILE A 36 -8.98 10.63 3.02
CA ILE A 36 -9.44 10.78 1.64
C ILE A 36 -9.54 9.41 0.94
N ALA A 37 -8.70 8.44 1.31
CA ALA A 37 -8.72 7.09 0.72
C ALA A 37 -10.05 6.35 0.91
N GLN A 38 -10.82 6.71 1.94
CA GLN A 38 -12.15 6.18 2.21
C GLN A 38 -13.14 6.52 1.08
N PHE A 39 -12.93 7.63 0.39
CA PHE A 39 -13.75 8.05 -0.75
C PHE A 39 -13.14 7.53 -2.06
N GLU A 40 -13.81 6.57 -2.70
CA GLU A 40 -13.33 5.93 -3.93
C GLU A 40 -13.11 6.94 -5.08
N GLU A 41 -13.98 7.94 -5.16
CA GLU A 41 -13.95 9.01 -6.17
C GLU A 41 -12.71 9.92 -6.05
N CYS A 42 -12.22 10.12 -4.82
CA CYS A 42 -11.03 10.93 -4.56
C CYS A 42 -9.72 10.12 -4.61
N ARG A 43 -9.79 8.79 -4.49
CA ARG A 43 -8.60 7.95 -4.30
C ARG A 43 -7.63 8.04 -5.47
N LYS A 44 -8.13 7.82 -6.70
CA LYS A 44 -7.32 7.88 -7.93
C LYS A 44 -6.70 9.27 -8.17
N PRO A 45 -7.47 10.37 -8.21
CA PRO A 45 -6.90 11.70 -8.43
C PRO A 45 -5.93 12.12 -7.31
N LEU A 46 -6.12 11.67 -6.07
CA LEU A 46 -5.16 11.90 -5.00
C LEU A 46 -3.83 11.18 -5.27
N ILE A 47 -3.89 9.90 -5.64
CA ILE A 47 -2.71 9.10 -5.99
C ILE A 47 -1.94 9.76 -7.13
N ASP A 48 -2.63 10.11 -8.21
CA ASP A 48 -2.01 10.72 -9.39
C ASP A 48 -1.36 12.07 -9.02
N HIS A 49 -2.04 12.88 -8.20
CA HIS A 49 -1.49 14.16 -7.72
C HIS A 49 -0.22 13.97 -6.88
N LEU A 50 -0.19 12.96 -5.99
CA LEU A 50 1.00 12.67 -5.18
C LEU A 50 2.18 12.26 -6.08
N VAL A 51 1.93 11.40 -7.08
CA VAL A 51 2.95 10.88 -8.00
C VAL A 51 3.50 11.97 -8.92
N GLU A 52 2.64 12.75 -9.55
CA GLU A 52 3.07 13.76 -10.51
C GLU A 52 3.67 15.01 -9.85
N ARG A 53 3.14 15.41 -8.68
CA ARG A 53 3.44 16.73 -8.10
C ARG A 53 4.25 16.70 -6.81
N LYS A 54 4.11 15.67 -5.98
CA LYS A 54 4.70 15.66 -4.63
C LYS A 54 5.95 14.81 -4.50
N ILE A 55 6.03 13.69 -5.23
CA ILE A 55 7.23 12.84 -5.25
C ILE A 55 8.42 13.54 -5.90
N ASN A 56 8.16 14.35 -6.94
CA ASN A 56 9.17 15.05 -7.74
C ASN A 56 9.65 16.35 -7.09
N LEU A 57 9.24 16.61 -5.84
CA LEU A 57 9.63 17.81 -5.12
C LEU A 57 11.06 17.64 -4.58
N TRP A 58 11.86 18.71 -4.69
CA TRP A 58 13.23 18.79 -4.16
C TRP A 58 13.37 18.60 -2.64
N ASP A 59 12.27 18.72 -1.88
CA ASP A 59 12.27 18.57 -0.43
C ASP A 59 12.17 17.08 -0.07
N ILE A 60 13.28 16.55 0.45
CA ILE A 60 13.42 15.15 0.84
C ILE A 60 12.33 14.74 1.84
N ILE A 61 11.96 15.62 2.78
CA ILE A 61 10.97 15.31 3.81
C ILE A 61 9.59 15.15 3.16
N ILE A 62 9.24 16.04 2.22
CA ILE A 62 7.95 15.98 1.51
C ILE A 62 7.89 14.76 0.59
N SER A 63 8.98 14.46 -0.11
CA SER A 63 9.07 13.29 -1.00
C SER A 63 8.94 11.98 -0.20
N GLU A 64 9.63 11.87 0.93
CA GLU A 64 9.54 10.71 1.83
C GLU A 64 8.13 10.57 2.46
N LEU A 65 7.52 11.69 2.89
CA LEU A 65 6.14 11.68 3.39
C LEU A 65 5.13 11.29 2.32
N SER A 66 5.35 11.70 1.07
CA SER A 66 4.52 11.31 -0.07
C SER A 66 4.62 9.82 -0.35
N ALA A 67 5.83 9.25 -0.33
CA ALA A 67 6.03 7.80 -0.44
C ALA A 67 5.34 7.03 0.70
N LYS A 68 5.44 7.53 1.94
CA LYS A 68 4.74 6.94 3.10
C LYS A 68 3.22 7.06 3.00
N ALA A 69 2.70 8.14 2.42
CA ALA A 69 1.28 8.32 2.16
C ALA A 69 0.80 7.34 1.08
N LEU A 70 1.53 7.21 -0.03
CA LEU A 70 1.24 6.24 -1.10
C LEU A 70 1.20 4.81 -0.57
N ARG A 71 2.12 4.46 0.34
CA ARG A 71 2.09 3.18 1.05
C ARG A 71 0.75 2.88 1.72
N ARG A 72 0.14 3.87 2.39
CA ARG A 72 -1.18 3.72 3.02
C ARG A 72 -2.27 3.59 1.95
N LEU A 73 -2.18 4.38 0.88
CA LEU A 73 -3.13 4.33 -0.24
C LEU A 73 -3.10 2.99 -0.98
N THR A 74 -1.95 2.32 -1.05
CA THR A 74 -1.82 0.98 -1.66
C THR A 74 -2.74 -0.06 -1.01
N HIS A 75 -2.98 0.02 0.30
CA HIS A 75 -3.92 -0.88 0.97
C HIS A 75 -5.37 -0.70 0.48
N HIS A 76 -5.74 0.51 0.08
CA HIS A 76 -7.08 0.85 -0.38
C HIS A 76 -7.28 0.61 -1.89
N ALA A 77 -6.21 0.62 -2.70
CA ALA A 77 -6.29 0.35 -4.13
C ALA A 77 -5.02 -0.36 -4.66
N PRO A 78 -4.85 -1.66 -4.33
CA PRO A 78 -3.69 -2.42 -4.77
C PRO A 78 -3.67 -2.61 -6.29
N ASP A 79 -4.82 -2.85 -6.92
CA ASP A 79 -4.90 -3.12 -8.35
C ASP A 79 -4.50 -1.90 -9.20
N TYR A 80 -4.92 -0.70 -8.79
CA TYR A 80 -4.56 0.55 -9.46
C TYR A 80 -3.06 0.86 -9.30
N MET A 81 -2.51 0.59 -8.11
CA MET A 81 -1.09 0.76 -7.85
C MET A 81 -0.23 -0.09 -8.79
N VAL A 82 -0.57 -1.37 -8.94
CA VAL A 82 0.20 -2.31 -9.76
C VAL A 82 0.11 -1.97 -11.25
N THR A 83 -1.08 -1.61 -11.73
CA THR A 83 -1.33 -1.46 -13.17
C THR A 83 -0.95 -0.11 -13.75
N VAL A 84 -1.06 0.97 -12.97
CA VAL A 84 -0.86 2.34 -13.48
C VAL A 84 0.33 3.00 -12.79
N VAL A 85 0.34 3.01 -11.46
CA VAL A 85 1.32 3.81 -10.70
C VAL A 85 2.72 3.24 -10.82
N ILE A 86 2.88 1.92 -10.74
CA ILE A 86 4.19 1.27 -10.90
C ILE A 86 4.81 1.61 -12.26
N ASP A 87 4.04 1.52 -13.35
CA ASP A 87 4.52 1.83 -14.71
C ASP A 87 4.94 3.31 -14.86
N GLN A 88 4.15 4.22 -14.27
CA GLN A 88 4.50 5.64 -14.22
C GLN A 88 5.78 5.89 -13.43
N LEU A 89 5.90 5.27 -12.25
CA LEU A 89 7.10 5.41 -11.41
C LEU A 89 8.34 4.86 -12.10
N PHE A 90 8.24 3.72 -12.79
CA PHE A 90 9.35 3.19 -13.59
C PHE A 90 9.78 4.18 -14.66
N SER A 91 8.85 4.80 -15.38
CA SER A 91 9.18 5.83 -16.36
C SER A 91 9.89 7.03 -15.72
N ASN A 92 9.48 7.42 -14.51
CA ASN A 92 10.12 8.51 -13.76
C ASN A 92 11.52 8.15 -13.24
N THR A 93 11.85 6.87 -13.03
CA THR A 93 13.20 6.46 -12.63
C THR A 93 14.27 6.69 -13.71
N ASP A 94 13.85 6.82 -14.97
CA ASP A 94 14.72 7.13 -16.12
C ASP A 94 14.83 8.64 -16.40
N SER A 95 14.15 9.47 -15.60
CA SER A 95 14.23 10.93 -15.75
C SER A 95 15.64 11.46 -15.44
N ILE A 96 15.99 12.61 -16.02
CA ILE A 96 17.29 13.27 -15.80
C ILE A 96 17.35 13.93 -14.41
N ASP A 97 16.19 14.31 -13.85
CA ASP A 97 16.11 14.98 -12.56
C ASP A 97 16.32 13.99 -11.40
N ILE A 98 17.34 14.26 -10.58
CA ILE A 98 17.71 13.42 -9.44
C ILE A 98 16.58 13.31 -8.41
N ASN A 99 15.79 14.37 -8.22
CA ASN A 99 14.72 14.39 -7.23
C ASN A 99 13.59 13.46 -7.66
N THR A 100 13.18 13.57 -8.93
CA THR A 100 12.20 12.67 -9.57
C THR A 100 12.64 11.22 -9.47
N ARG A 101 13.92 10.91 -9.77
CA ARG A 101 14.45 9.54 -9.62
C ARG A 101 14.41 9.05 -8.18
N HIS A 102 14.92 9.86 -7.24
CA HIS A 102 15.00 9.49 -5.83
C HIS A 102 13.62 9.22 -5.24
N GLY A 103 12.69 10.16 -5.45
CA GLY A 103 11.31 10.02 -4.98
C GLY A 103 10.61 8.81 -5.60
N SER A 104 10.83 8.55 -6.89
CA SER A 104 10.20 7.42 -7.58
C SER A 104 10.70 6.07 -7.05
N VAL A 105 12.00 5.94 -6.77
CA VAL A 105 12.57 4.73 -6.14
C VAL A 105 12.02 4.53 -4.73
N LEU A 106 11.90 5.59 -3.93
CA LEU A 106 11.31 5.51 -2.58
C LEU A 106 9.86 5.04 -2.64
N ALA A 107 9.06 5.58 -3.56
CA ALA A 107 7.67 5.21 -3.74
C ALA A 107 7.52 3.76 -4.22
N LEU A 108 8.32 3.32 -5.18
CA LEU A 108 8.36 1.93 -5.65
C LEU A 108 8.65 0.95 -4.51
N GLY A 109 9.67 1.25 -3.69
CA GLY A 109 10.00 0.43 -2.53
C GLY A 109 8.87 0.36 -1.51
N ALA A 110 8.19 1.49 -1.25
CA ALA A 110 7.06 1.55 -0.34
C ALA A 110 5.86 0.73 -0.83
N ILE A 111 5.54 0.81 -2.13
CA ILE A 111 4.44 0.05 -2.75
C ILE A 111 4.77 -1.45 -2.78
N ALA A 112 5.97 -1.83 -3.23
CA ALA A 112 6.41 -3.22 -3.30
C ALA A 112 6.40 -3.91 -1.92
N LEU A 113 6.78 -3.18 -0.86
CA LEU A 113 6.72 -3.69 0.51
C LEU A 113 5.29 -4.00 0.96
N VAL A 114 4.31 -3.19 0.56
CA VAL A 114 2.90 -3.43 0.92
C VAL A 114 2.33 -4.59 0.13
N LEU A 115 2.58 -4.63 -1.18
CA LEU A 115 2.11 -5.72 -2.04
C LEU A 115 2.65 -7.08 -1.58
N SER A 116 3.95 -7.16 -1.29
CA SER A 116 4.55 -8.41 -0.78
C SER A 116 3.96 -8.87 0.57
N LYS A 117 3.64 -7.93 1.48
CA LYS A 117 2.94 -8.25 2.72
C LYS A 117 1.52 -8.74 2.47
N MET A 118 0.78 -8.09 1.58
CA MET A 118 -0.58 -8.49 1.22
C MET A 118 -0.61 -9.89 0.57
N ASP A 119 0.38 -10.20 -0.27
CA ASP A 119 0.49 -11.51 -0.90
C ASP A 119 0.87 -12.60 0.12
N ALA A 120 1.75 -12.31 1.07
CA ALA A 120 2.07 -13.22 2.17
C ALA A 120 0.84 -13.53 3.06
N GLU A 121 0.02 -12.52 3.34
CA GLU A 121 -1.24 -12.70 4.10
C GLU A 121 -2.27 -13.54 3.35
N LYS A 122 -2.38 -13.37 2.02
CA LYS A 122 -3.24 -14.21 1.17
C LYS A 122 -2.78 -15.67 1.20
N LEU A 123 -1.48 -15.91 1.05
CA LEU A 123 -0.89 -17.26 1.11
C LEU A 123 -1.14 -17.96 2.46
N SER A 124 -1.12 -17.23 3.57
CA SER A 124 -1.46 -17.78 4.90
C SER A 124 -2.92 -18.22 5.01
N LYS A 125 -3.85 -17.40 4.49
CA LYS A 125 -5.29 -17.72 4.48
C LYS A 125 -5.62 -18.88 3.54
N ASP A 126 -5.00 -18.90 2.38
CA ASP A 126 -5.17 -19.97 1.39
C ASP A 126 -4.50 -21.27 1.86
N GLY A 127 -3.40 -21.21 2.60
CA GLY A 127 -2.76 -22.34 3.25
C GLY A 127 -3.66 -22.99 4.31
N CYS A 128 -4.37 -22.19 5.12
CA CYS A 128 -5.38 -22.70 6.06
C CYS A 128 -6.58 -23.33 5.33
N CYS A 129 -7.04 -22.77 4.20
CA CYS A 129 -8.10 -23.39 3.39
C CYS A 129 -7.62 -24.66 2.67
N PHE A 130 -6.36 -24.70 2.22
CA PHE A 130 -5.75 -25.87 1.57
C PHE A 130 -5.54 -27.02 2.56
N MET A 131 -5.08 -26.72 3.78
CA MET A 131 -5.03 -27.70 4.87
C MET A 131 -6.44 -28.18 5.26
N GLN A 132 -7.45 -27.30 5.27
CA GLN A 132 -8.83 -27.71 5.57
C GLN A 132 -9.47 -28.57 4.46
N LYS A 133 -9.20 -28.29 3.18
CA LYS A 133 -9.68 -29.12 2.06
C LYS A 133 -8.99 -30.48 1.98
N ARG A 134 -7.73 -30.59 2.43
CA ARG A 134 -7.01 -31.87 2.49
C ARG A 134 -7.46 -32.75 3.66
N PHE A 135 -7.97 -32.17 4.75
CA PHE A 135 -8.45 -32.92 5.92
C PHE A 135 -9.93 -33.30 5.87
N ASN A 136 -10.75 -32.72 4.99
CA ASN A 136 -12.21 -32.91 5.00
C ASN A 136 -12.81 -33.60 3.76
N SER A 137 -12.05 -34.47 3.09
CA SER A 137 -12.58 -35.41 2.09
C SER A 137 -12.36 -36.86 2.57
N PRO A 138 -13.35 -37.49 3.21
CA PRO A 138 -13.23 -38.88 3.65
C PRO A 138 -13.58 -39.81 2.49
N SER A 139 -12.59 -40.09 1.64
CA SER A 139 -12.60 -41.31 0.83
C SER A 139 -11.17 -41.55 0.35
N TRP A 140 -10.70 -42.78 0.52
CA TRP A 140 -9.39 -43.30 0.08
C TRP A 140 -8.23 -43.00 1.04
N LEU A 141 -8.14 -43.81 2.10
CA LEU A 141 -6.86 -44.23 2.68
C LEU A 141 -6.26 -45.31 1.76
N PRO A 142 -5.07 -45.10 1.16
CA PRO A 142 -4.15 -46.19 0.91
C PRO A 142 -3.16 -46.25 2.06
N SER A 143 -3.23 -47.37 2.76
CA SER A 143 -2.23 -47.95 3.64
C SER A 143 -0.79 -47.78 3.15
N LEU A 144 0.10 -47.57 4.14
CA LEU A 144 1.55 -47.77 4.10
C LEU A 144 2.36 -46.84 3.18
N ILE A 145 3.09 -45.88 3.78
CA ILE A 145 4.57 -45.87 3.80
C ILE A 145 5.02 -45.20 5.12
N PRO A 146 5.84 -45.86 5.97
CA PRO A 146 6.47 -45.23 7.12
C PRO A 146 7.80 -44.56 6.72
N ASN A 147 8.17 -43.52 7.47
CA ASN A 147 9.44 -42.77 7.42
C ASN A 147 9.68 -41.83 6.23
N CYS A 148 9.29 -40.56 6.43
CA CYS A 148 10.14 -39.40 6.12
C CYS A 148 9.81 -38.31 7.15
N TYR A 149 10.48 -38.38 8.30
CA TYR A 149 10.64 -37.27 9.24
C TYR A 149 11.50 -36.16 8.59
N LEU A 150 11.31 -34.92 9.07
CA LEU A 150 12.01 -33.66 8.73
C LEU A 150 11.63 -33.08 7.36
N VAL A 151 11.07 -31.88 7.22
CA VAL A 151 11.44 -30.61 7.87
C VAL A 151 10.21 -29.71 8.02
N VAL A 152 9.67 -29.55 9.23
CA VAL A 152 9.02 -28.30 9.69
C VAL A 152 9.15 -28.24 11.22
N ILE A 153 10.34 -27.90 11.72
CA ILE A 153 10.49 -27.30 13.06
C ILE A 153 11.56 -26.20 12.96
N PHE A 154 11.09 -24.96 12.92
CA PHE A 154 11.72 -23.73 13.38
C PHE A 154 10.53 -22.74 13.47
N SER A 155 9.66 -22.84 14.48
CA SER A 155 9.83 -22.37 15.87
C SER A 155 10.32 -20.93 15.96
N ASP A 156 9.33 -20.04 16.16
CA ASP A 156 9.29 -18.99 17.16
C ASP A 156 10.62 -18.42 17.68
N ILE A 157 10.91 -17.17 17.31
CA ILE A 157 11.70 -16.25 18.13
C ILE A 157 10.87 -14.96 18.27
N PRO A 158 10.38 -14.61 19.47
CA PRO A 158 9.86 -13.28 19.76
C PRO A 158 11.04 -12.33 20.00
N MET A 159 11.02 -11.17 19.37
CA MET A 159 11.92 -10.06 19.69
C MET A 159 11.10 -8.97 20.36
N ASN A 160 11.22 -8.89 21.68
CA ASN A 160 10.91 -7.73 22.51
C ASN A 160 12.26 -7.12 22.89
N ASP A 161 12.43 -5.83 22.59
CA ASP A 161 12.70 -4.75 23.55
C ASP A 161 12.44 -3.40 22.86
#